data_AF-A0A5C6LYQ9-F1
#
_entry.id   AF-A0A5C6LYQ9-F1
#
_cell.length_a   1.000
_cell.length_b   1.000
_cell.length_c   1.000
_cell.angle_alpha   90.00
_cell.angle_beta   90.00
_cell.angle_gamma   90.00
#
_symmetry.space_group_name_H-M   'P 1'
#
loop_
_entity.id
_entity.type
_entity.pdbx_description
1 polymer ?
#
loop_
_entity_poly.entity_id
_entity_poly.type
_entity_poly.pdbx_seq_one_letter_code
_entity_poly.pdbx_strand_id
1 'polypeptide(L)'
;MFVKQLYTNCLSEAAYFIESEGEAVVIDPLRDIDAYLDLAKERNATIKYIFETHFHADFVSGHLDLAAATNAPIVYGPEAVTTFPIYLAKDREKFTIGKLTIEVLHTPGHTLESTCYLLSDEAGNPHSVFTGDTLFVGDVGRPDLFSGNLTKEELAGYLFDSLNNKIKVLPDSVIVYPAHGPGSSCGKNLGPHTYSTLGDEKSTNYALKATDKDAFIKEVTSGLSTPPSYFPINARINKEGYDALQAVMEKSNRALSVAEVKERLKDEILVLDTRPAAEFAEGFVPGSISIGLEGRFAEWAGSLLPFGEDIILVTSPGKEEETIVRLARVGFDHVAGYLEGGYEAWIAAGEPRDLIITVEPDELAMDLPHDENLVIVDVRKPAEYADGHIEGAMNLTLSDMTDPGNLADFDDNHNLYVHCQGGYRSIIACSIMKREGIHNLRNVQGGYNAMKTQEGLKVVQEKNVLN
;
A
#
# COMPACT_ATOMS: atom_id res chain seq x y z
N MET A 1 24.28 11.97 -16.77
CA MET A 1 22.91 11.84 -16.24
C MET A 1 22.59 10.36 -16.08
N PHE A 2 22.25 9.98 -14.86
CA PHE A 2 21.71 8.67 -14.52
C PHE A 2 20.39 8.89 -13.79
N VAL A 3 19.34 8.18 -14.20
CA VAL A 3 18.02 8.20 -13.56
C VAL A 3 17.60 6.75 -13.37
N LYS A 4 17.31 6.36 -12.13
CA LYS A 4 16.88 5.01 -11.77
C LYS A 4 15.60 5.08 -10.95
N GLN A 5 14.55 4.43 -11.46
CA GLN A 5 13.35 4.13 -10.69
C GLN A 5 13.60 2.89 -9.82
N LEU A 6 13.26 2.97 -8.54
CA LEU A 6 13.21 1.88 -7.59
C LEU A 6 11.73 1.66 -7.25
N TYR A 7 11.15 0.56 -7.72
CA TYR A 7 9.70 0.32 -7.62
C TYR A 7 9.38 -0.78 -6.62
N THR A 8 8.49 -0.48 -5.68
CA THR A 8 8.08 -1.36 -4.59
C THR A 8 6.71 -1.97 -4.88
N ASN A 9 6.68 -3.17 -5.49
CA ASN A 9 5.46 -3.81 -5.98
C ASN A 9 4.34 -3.95 -4.93
N CYS A 10 4.65 -4.20 -3.65
CA CYS A 10 3.61 -4.43 -2.64
C CYS A 10 2.85 -3.16 -2.24
N LEU A 11 3.47 -1.98 -2.42
CA LEU A 11 2.88 -0.66 -2.19
C LEU A 11 2.49 0.04 -3.51
N SER A 12 2.98 -0.48 -4.64
CA SER A 12 2.90 0.18 -5.95
C SER A 12 3.56 1.56 -5.95
N GLU A 13 4.60 1.73 -5.15
CA GLU A 13 5.35 2.96 -4.91
C GLU A 13 6.63 3.02 -5.76
N ALA A 14 7.05 4.22 -6.13
CA ALA A 14 8.21 4.51 -6.97
C ALA A 14 9.08 5.63 -6.39
N ALA A 15 10.26 5.25 -5.91
CA ALA A 15 11.32 6.17 -5.55
C ALA A 15 12.28 6.39 -6.74
N TYR A 16 12.98 7.53 -6.75
CA TYR A 16 13.89 7.87 -7.84
C TYR A 16 15.26 8.27 -7.34
N PHE A 17 16.29 7.64 -7.90
CA PHE A 17 17.69 8.02 -7.69
C PHE A 17 18.23 8.69 -8.96
N ILE A 18 18.69 9.93 -8.84
CA ILE A 18 19.20 10.74 -9.96
C ILE A 18 20.64 11.14 -9.66
N GLU A 19 21.56 10.94 -10.60
CA GLU A 19 22.98 11.25 -10.42
C GLU A 19 23.59 11.97 -11.63
N SER A 20 24.47 12.92 -11.34
CA SER A 20 25.36 13.53 -12.31
C SER A 20 26.65 14.04 -11.66
N GLU A 21 27.79 13.67 -12.25
CA GLU A 21 29.13 14.11 -11.85
C GLU A 21 29.43 13.90 -10.36
N GLY A 22 28.96 12.78 -9.79
CA GLY A 22 29.22 12.44 -8.39
C GLY A 22 28.32 13.17 -7.39
N GLU A 23 27.34 13.95 -7.85
CA GLU A 23 26.23 14.44 -7.02
C GLU A 23 24.98 13.64 -7.33
N ALA A 24 24.26 13.22 -6.29
CA ALA A 24 23.02 12.47 -6.42
C ALA A 24 21.89 13.10 -5.61
N VAL A 25 20.65 12.78 -5.97
CA VAL A 25 19.46 13.08 -5.18
C VAL A 25 18.53 11.87 -5.17
N VAL A 26 17.73 11.78 -4.12
CA VAL A 26 16.67 10.79 -3.99
C VAL A 26 15.33 11.51 -3.91
N ILE A 27 14.33 11.02 -4.63
CA ILE A 27 12.95 11.52 -4.56
C ILE A 27 12.07 10.41 -3.98
N ASP A 28 11.28 10.76 -2.97
CA ASP A 28 10.32 9.89 -2.27
C ASP A 28 10.95 8.57 -1.77
N PRO A 29 12.03 8.61 -0.95
CA PRO A 29 12.65 7.39 -0.45
C PRO A 29 11.69 6.53 0.38
N LEU A 30 11.70 5.22 0.14
CA LEU A 30 11.08 4.23 1.02
C LEU A 30 11.82 4.16 2.37
N ARG A 31 11.15 3.58 3.37
CA ARG A 31 11.64 3.43 4.74
C ARG A 31 13.05 2.84 4.86
N ASP A 32 13.30 1.74 4.17
CA ASP A 32 14.61 1.09 4.11
C ASP A 32 15.50 1.76 3.06
N ILE A 33 16.62 2.33 3.52
CA ILE A 33 17.42 3.28 2.74
C ILE A 33 18.62 2.66 2.02
N ASP A 34 18.91 1.38 2.28
CA ASP A 34 20.14 0.71 1.84
C ASP A 34 20.31 0.73 0.33
N ALA A 35 19.22 0.54 -0.42
CA ALA A 35 19.26 0.58 -1.88
C ALA A 35 19.77 1.93 -2.43
N TYR A 36 19.47 3.04 -1.76
CA TYR A 36 19.95 4.36 -2.16
C TYR A 36 21.42 4.57 -1.80
N LEU A 37 21.85 4.10 -0.62
CA LEU A 37 23.23 4.17 -0.18
C LEU A 37 24.15 3.31 -1.05
N ASP A 38 23.71 2.11 -1.41
CA ASP A 38 24.43 1.20 -2.31
C ASP A 38 24.56 1.79 -3.72
N LEU A 39 23.50 2.38 -4.26
CA LEU A 39 23.56 3.10 -5.54
C LEU A 39 24.53 4.29 -5.48
N ALA A 40 24.50 5.08 -4.41
CA ALA A 40 25.43 6.20 -4.24
C ALA A 40 26.89 5.71 -4.21
N LYS A 41 27.15 4.61 -3.49
CA LYS A 41 28.47 3.99 -3.41
C LYS A 41 28.93 3.42 -4.75
N GLU A 42 28.07 2.68 -5.47
CA GLU A 42 28.35 2.12 -6.79
C GLU A 42 28.75 3.23 -7.78
N ARG A 43 28.06 4.37 -7.69
CA ARG A 43 28.27 5.52 -8.59
C ARG A 43 29.33 6.50 -8.09
N ASN A 44 29.97 6.24 -6.95
CA ASN A 44 30.89 7.16 -6.30
C ASN A 44 30.30 8.58 -6.19
N ALA A 45 29.03 8.64 -5.77
CA ALA A 45 28.24 9.85 -5.68
C ALA A 45 27.88 10.18 -4.24
N THR A 46 27.70 11.47 -3.94
CA THR A 46 27.18 11.95 -2.66
C THR A 46 25.73 12.35 -2.83
N ILE A 47 24.84 11.79 -2.00
CA ILE A 47 23.44 12.22 -1.95
C ILE A 47 23.41 13.62 -1.34
N LYS A 48 22.98 14.59 -2.13
CA LYS A 48 23.02 16.02 -1.83
C LYS A 48 21.68 16.57 -1.35
N TYR A 49 20.58 15.99 -1.83
CA TYR A 49 19.21 16.36 -1.46
C TYR A 49 18.33 15.11 -1.41
N ILE A 50 17.36 15.14 -0.49
CA ILE A 50 16.27 14.18 -0.42
C ILE A 50 15.01 14.97 -0.68
N PHE A 51 14.39 14.77 -1.83
CA PHE A 51 13.16 15.47 -2.19
C PHE A 51 11.95 14.62 -1.82
N GLU A 52 10.96 15.25 -1.22
CA GLU A 52 9.66 14.67 -0.97
C GLU A 52 8.64 15.42 -1.83
N THR A 53 7.84 14.69 -2.58
CA THR A 53 6.80 15.28 -3.42
C THR A 53 5.62 15.74 -2.56
N HIS A 54 5.31 15.01 -1.49
CA HIS A 54 4.21 15.29 -0.56
C HIS A 54 4.36 14.49 0.74
N PHE A 55 3.49 14.71 1.73
CA PHE A 55 3.37 13.80 2.87
C PHE A 55 2.64 12.52 2.44
N HIS A 56 3.41 11.47 2.14
CA HIS A 56 2.85 10.17 1.75
C HIS A 56 1.90 9.63 2.81
N ALA A 57 0.79 9.06 2.38
CA ALA A 57 -0.24 8.50 3.26
C ALA A 57 -0.22 6.96 3.28
N ASP A 58 0.35 6.30 2.29
CA ASP A 58 0.29 4.85 2.12
C ASP A 58 1.57 4.14 2.59
N PHE A 59 2.64 4.89 2.87
CA PHE A 59 3.85 4.38 3.49
C PHE A 59 4.55 5.43 4.36
N VAL A 60 5.48 4.98 5.18
CA VAL A 60 6.39 5.84 5.94
C VAL A 60 7.66 6.01 5.13
N SER A 61 7.94 7.23 4.68
CA SER A 61 9.14 7.53 3.91
C SER A 61 10.40 7.36 4.76
N GLY A 62 11.54 7.05 4.13
CA GLY A 62 12.86 6.95 4.74
C GLY A 62 13.64 8.27 4.79
N HIS A 63 12.99 9.41 4.58
CA HIS A 63 13.66 10.72 4.53
C HIS A 63 14.51 11.05 5.77
N LEU A 64 14.06 10.73 7.00
CA LEU A 64 14.85 11.01 8.21
C LEU A 64 16.04 10.06 8.34
N ASP A 65 15.85 8.77 8.10
CA ASP A 65 16.93 7.78 8.13
C ASP A 65 18.00 8.13 7.09
N LEU A 66 17.59 8.47 5.86
CA LEU A 66 18.49 8.82 4.77
C LEU A 66 19.21 10.15 5.05
N ALA A 67 18.51 11.15 5.60
CA ALA A 67 19.12 12.42 6.00
C ALA A 67 20.16 12.22 7.11
N ALA A 68 19.86 11.38 8.10
CA ALA A 68 20.81 11.05 9.17
C ALA A 68 22.05 10.32 8.62
N ALA A 69 21.87 9.40 7.67
CA ALA A 69 22.97 8.64 7.08
C ALA A 69 23.88 9.48 6.16
N THR A 70 23.34 10.53 5.51
CA THR A 70 24.03 11.27 4.44
C THR A 70 24.34 12.73 4.78
N ASN A 71 23.69 13.29 5.80
CA ASN A 71 23.59 14.73 6.07
C ASN A 71 22.91 15.55 4.95
N ALA A 72 22.25 14.90 3.99
CA ALA A 72 21.49 15.59 2.97
C ALA A 72 20.25 16.25 3.58
N PRO A 73 19.96 17.53 3.26
CA PRO A 73 18.72 18.16 3.67
C PRO A 73 17.52 17.51 2.99
N ILE A 74 16.45 17.37 3.76
CA ILE A 74 15.13 16.97 3.29
C ILE A 74 14.44 18.20 2.70
N VAL A 75 14.00 18.10 1.47
CA VAL A 75 13.38 19.18 0.70
C VAL A 75 11.91 18.87 0.51
N TYR A 76 11.07 19.76 1.02
CA TYR A 76 9.63 19.77 0.74
C TYR A 76 9.27 21.05 0.00
N GLY A 77 8.17 21.00 -0.75
CA GLY A 77 7.63 22.19 -1.41
C GLY A 77 6.90 23.16 -0.48
N PRO A 78 6.32 24.23 -1.04
CA PRO A 78 5.56 25.23 -0.28
C PRO A 78 4.45 24.60 0.58
N GLU A 79 4.09 25.28 1.67
CA GLU A 79 3.01 24.87 2.61
C GLU A 79 3.31 23.62 3.47
N ALA A 80 4.42 22.93 3.26
CA ALA A 80 4.85 21.85 4.15
C ALA A 80 5.15 22.36 5.56
N VAL A 81 4.62 21.68 6.56
CA VAL A 81 4.84 21.98 7.99
C VAL A 81 5.21 20.69 8.71
N THR A 82 6.42 20.64 9.26
CA THR A 82 6.97 19.46 9.95
C THR A 82 7.40 19.79 11.37
N THR A 83 7.58 18.77 12.21
CA THR A 83 8.18 18.89 13.56
C THR A 83 9.71 18.81 13.53
N PHE A 84 10.28 18.38 12.40
CA PHE A 84 11.71 18.22 12.14
C PHE A 84 12.21 19.23 11.10
N PRO A 85 13.52 19.52 11.02
CA PRO A 85 14.04 20.51 10.09
C PRO A 85 13.90 20.06 8.63
N ILE A 86 13.41 20.96 7.78
CA ILE A 86 13.30 20.79 6.34
C ILE A 86 13.87 22.02 5.61
N TYR A 87 14.30 21.82 4.37
CA TYR A 87 14.43 22.89 3.39
C TYR A 87 13.05 23.13 2.75
N LEU A 88 12.41 24.24 3.12
CA LEU A 88 11.13 24.63 2.53
C LEU A 88 11.38 25.33 1.18
N ALA A 89 11.29 24.57 0.09
CA ALA A 89 11.53 25.08 -1.24
C ALA A 89 10.39 26.00 -1.71
N LYS A 90 10.74 26.97 -2.55
CA LYS A 90 9.78 27.87 -3.20
C LYS A 90 9.40 27.33 -4.58
N ASP A 91 8.20 27.67 -5.01
CA ASP A 91 7.82 27.44 -6.41
C ASP A 91 8.85 28.10 -7.35
N ARG A 92 9.25 27.38 -8.41
CA ARG A 92 10.27 27.75 -9.39
C ARG A 92 11.70 27.82 -8.88
N GLU A 93 11.95 27.40 -7.64
CA GLU A 93 13.30 27.28 -7.12
C GLU A 93 14.09 26.19 -7.87
N LYS A 94 15.40 26.42 -8.03
CA LYS A 94 16.28 25.55 -8.82
C LYS A 94 17.41 25.00 -7.96
N PHE A 95 17.61 23.70 -8.06
CA PHE A 95 18.69 22.96 -7.42
C PHE A 95 19.62 22.41 -8.49
N THR A 96 20.93 22.58 -8.30
CA THR A 96 21.95 22.04 -9.22
C THR A 96 22.52 20.74 -8.67
N ILE A 97 22.55 19.71 -9.53
CA ILE A 97 23.03 18.36 -9.25
C ILE A 97 24.04 17.99 -10.34
N GLY A 98 25.33 18.21 -10.07
CA GLY A 98 26.38 18.17 -11.07
C GLY A 98 26.07 19.10 -12.24
N LYS A 99 25.70 18.51 -13.38
CA LYS A 99 25.34 19.24 -14.62
C LYS A 99 23.83 19.36 -14.83
N LEU A 100 23.02 18.76 -13.99
CA LEU A 100 21.58 18.76 -14.09
C LEU A 100 20.98 19.86 -13.23
N THR A 101 19.74 20.25 -13.55
CA THR A 101 18.96 21.16 -12.73
C THR A 101 17.61 20.54 -12.41
N ILE A 102 17.20 20.58 -11.15
CA ILE A 102 15.83 20.27 -10.72
C ILE A 102 15.13 21.60 -10.40
N GLU A 103 14.01 21.86 -11.06
CA GLU A 103 13.12 22.99 -10.80
C GLU A 103 11.87 22.53 -10.03
N VAL A 104 11.56 23.22 -8.94
CA VAL A 104 10.39 22.96 -8.09
C VAL A 104 9.13 23.51 -8.74
N LEU A 105 8.09 22.69 -8.87
CA LEU A 105 6.78 23.08 -9.34
C LEU A 105 5.75 22.76 -8.25
N HIS A 106 5.30 23.77 -7.50
CA HIS A 106 4.28 23.58 -6.47
C HIS A 106 2.93 23.23 -7.09
N THR A 107 2.45 22.03 -6.89
CA THR A 107 1.27 21.48 -7.57
C THR A 107 0.24 20.98 -6.55
N PRO A 108 -0.35 21.87 -5.74
CA PRO A 108 -1.38 21.49 -4.78
C PRO A 108 -2.55 20.80 -5.49
N GLY A 109 -3.13 19.80 -4.84
CA GLY A 109 -4.27 19.08 -5.36
C GLY A 109 -4.50 17.75 -4.65
N HIS A 110 -3.51 16.86 -4.71
CA HIS A 110 -3.52 15.63 -3.91
C HIS A 110 -3.37 15.96 -2.42
N THR A 111 -2.34 16.75 -2.11
CA THR A 111 -2.16 17.46 -0.83
C THR A 111 -1.84 18.93 -1.10
N LEU A 112 -1.76 19.74 -0.05
CA LEU A 112 -1.47 21.18 -0.19
C LEU A 112 0.00 21.47 -0.51
N GLU A 113 0.91 20.67 0.04
CA GLU A 113 2.34 20.79 -0.19
C GLU A 113 2.84 20.03 -1.43
N SER A 114 1.95 19.28 -2.08
CA SER A 114 2.24 18.50 -3.28
C SER A 114 3.06 19.29 -4.29
N THR A 115 4.16 18.68 -4.72
CA THR A 115 5.19 19.33 -5.54
C THR A 115 5.75 18.37 -6.56
N CYS A 116 5.76 18.81 -7.82
CA CYS A 116 6.46 18.12 -8.89
C CYS A 116 7.89 18.66 -9.03
N TYR A 117 8.82 17.79 -9.43
CA TYR A 117 10.22 18.16 -9.66
C TYR A 117 10.58 17.99 -11.13
N LEU A 118 10.86 19.10 -11.83
CA LEU A 118 11.23 19.10 -13.24
C LEU A 118 12.75 19.01 -13.40
N LEU A 119 13.23 17.90 -13.96
CA LEU A 119 14.64 17.69 -14.28
C LEU A 119 14.95 18.22 -15.68
N SER A 120 15.95 19.08 -15.77
CA SER A 120 16.57 19.52 -17.02
C SER A 120 17.96 18.91 -17.20
N ASP A 121 18.31 18.63 -18.46
CA ASP A 121 19.63 18.14 -18.86
C ASP A 121 20.73 19.22 -18.79
N GLU A 122 21.96 18.87 -19.15
CA GLU A 122 23.12 19.79 -19.19
C GLU A 122 22.91 20.98 -20.13
N ALA A 123 22.10 20.83 -21.18
CA ALA A 123 21.77 21.91 -22.10
C ALA A 123 20.59 22.78 -21.61
N GLY A 124 20.01 22.45 -20.46
CA GLY A 124 18.87 23.14 -19.86
C GLY A 124 17.51 22.72 -20.43
N ASN A 125 17.45 21.67 -21.25
CA ASN A 125 16.19 21.19 -21.82
C ASN A 125 15.42 20.36 -20.79
N PRO A 126 14.11 20.58 -20.62
CA PRO A 126 13.25 19.70 -19.82
C PRO A 126 13.35 18.24 -20.31
N HIS A 127 13.76 17.34 -19.41
CA HIS A 127 13.94 15.93 -19.71
C HIS A 127 12.82 15.07 -19.11
N SER A 128 12.60 15.20 -17.80
CA SER A 128 11.60 14.42 -17.07
C SER A 128 11.00 15.22 -15.93
N VAL A 129 9.78 14.90 -15.55
CA VAL A 129 9.08 15.48 -14.39
C VAL A 129 8.69 14.36 -13.43
N PHE A 130 9.11 14.48 -12.18
CA PHE A 130 8.69 13.61 -11.09
C PHE A 130 7.42 14.19 -10.50
N THR A 131 6.29 13.53 -10.72
CA THR A 131 4.96 14.11 -10.51
C THR A 131 4.36 13.79 -9.15
N GLY A 132 5.03 12.97 -8.33
CA GLY A 132 4.46 12.44 -7.10
C GLY A 132 3.08 11.86 -7.38
N ASP A 133 2.12 12.27 -6.57
CA ASP A 133 0.70 11.91 -6.73
C ASP A 133 -0.12 13.03 -7.40
N THR A 134 0.52 14.03 -8.03
CA THR A 134 -0.22 15.05 -8.81
C THR A 134 -0.75 14.47 -10.13
N LEU A 135 0.05 13.66 -10.82
CA LEU A 135 -0.28 13.07 -12.12
C LEU A 135 0.28 11.64 -12.17
N PHE A 136 -0.58 10.69 -12.49
CA PHE A 136 -0.22 9.30 -12.75
C PHE A 136 -0.27 8.98 -14.25
N VAL A 137 0.14 7.77 -14.62
CA VAL A 137 -0.11 7.23 -15.95
C VAL A 137 -1.60 6.93 -16.09
N GLY A 138 -2.32 7.71 -16.90
CA GLY A 138 -3.74 7.54 -17.17
C GLY A 138 -4.70 8.08 -16.11
N ASP A 139 -4.21 8.62 -14.99
CA ASP A 139 -5.03 9.15 -13.89
C ASP A 139 -4.32 10.29 -13.14
N VAL A 140 -4.91 10.76 -12.04
CA VAL A 140 -4.36 11.77 -11.12
C VAL A 140 -4.56 11.34 -9.65
N GLY A 141 -3.87 12.00 -8.73
CA GLY A 141 -4.08 11.81 -7.30
C GLY A 141 -5.51 12.14 -6.88
N ARG A 142 -6.03 11.32 -5.98
CA ARG A 142 -7.30 11.60 -5.32
C ARG A 142 -7.19 12.87 -4.45
N PRO A 143 -8.17 13.78 -4.48
CA PRO A 143 -8.13 15.06 -3.76
C PRO A 143 -8.89 15.02 -2.42
N ASP A 144 -9.09 13.85 -1.82
CA ASP A 144 -9.84 13.67 -0.58
C ASP A 144 -8.99 13.11 0.57
N LEU A 145 -7.66 13.11 0.41
CA LEU A 145 -6.71 12.76 1.44
C LEU A 145 -6.20 14.01 2.15
N PHE A 146 -6.14 13.93 3.49
CA PHE A 146 -5.42 14.88 4.36
C PHE A 146 -5.59 16.37 4.00
N SER A 147 -6.84 16.83 3.92
CA SER A 147 -7.20 18.16 3.42
C SER A 147 -7.16 19.28 4.48
N GLY A 148 -6.79 18.96 5.72
CA GLY A 148 -6.95 19.87 6.85
C GLY A 148 -8.43 20.28 7.00
N ASN A 149 -8.75 21.52 6.63
CA ASN A 149 -10.12 22.06 6.66
C ASN A 149 -10.76 22.16 5.26
N LEU A 150 -10.07 21.76 4.19
CA LEU A 150 -10.57 21.87 2.83
C LEU A 150 -11.49 20.70 2.47
N THR A 151 -12.44 20.95 1.59
CA THR A 151 -13.24 19.88 0.98
C THR A 151 -12.47 19.21 -0.17
N LYS A 152 -12.90 18.02 -0.56
CA LYS A 152 -12.32 17.32 -1.71
C LYS A 152 -12.51 18.07 -3.03
N GLU A 153 -13.60 18.84 -3.14
CA GLU A 153 -13.89 19.68 -4.30
C GLU A 153 -12.95 20.89 -4.38
N GLU A 154 -12.56 21.47 -3.23
CA GLU A 154 -11.58 22.55 -3.19
C GLU A 154 -10.19 22.06 -3.62
N LEU A 155 -9.76 20.92 -3.08
CA LEU A 155 -8.52 20.25 -3.48
C LEU A 155 -8.52 19.84 -4.97
N ALA A 156 -9.63 19.30 -5.48
CA ALA A 156 -9.79 19.03 -6.91
C ALA A 156 -9.66 20.32 -7.75
N GLY A 157 -10.16 21.44 -7.23
CA GLY A 157 -10.01 22.75 -7.86
C GLY A 157 -8.54 23.19 -7.97
N TYR A 158 -7.74 22.98 -6.91
CA TYR A 158 -6.30 23.22 -6.94
C TYR A 158 -5.58 22.28 -7.92
N LEU A 159 -5.94 21.01 -7.92
CA LEU A 159 -5.38 20.01 -8.83
C LEU A 159 -5.59 20.41 -10.30
N PHE A 160 -6.80 20.88 -10.65
CA PHE A 160 -7.08 21.40 -11.99
C PHE A 160 -6.13 22.54 -12.38
N ASP A 161 -5.93 23.50 -11.48
CA ASP A 161 -5.06 24.66 -11.75
C ASP A 161 -3.59 24.24 -11.87
N SER A 162 -3.13 23.32 -11.00
CA SER A 162 -1.79 22.73 -11.04
C SER A 162 -1.50 22.03 -12.37
N LEU A 163 -2.43 21.17 -12.81
CA LEU A 163 -2.30 20.45 -14.07
C LEU A 163 -2.26 21.42 -15.26
N ASN A 164 -3.20 22.37 -15.33
CA ASN A 164 -3.31 23.28 -16.48
C ASN A 164 -2.16 24.30 -16.55
N ASN A 165 -1.73 24.86 -15.42
CA ASN A 165 -0.79 25.98 -15.41
C ASN A 165 0.67 25.56 -15.29
N LYS A 166 0.96 24.37 -14.73
CA LYS A 166 2.34 23.92 -14.47
C LYS A 166 2.72 22.66 -15.23
N ILE A 167 1.80 21.72 -15.42
CA ILE A 167 2.12 20.43 -16.06
C ILE A 167 1.85 20.46 -17.57
N LYS A 168 0.65 20.86 -18.00
CA LYS A 168 0.26 20.87 -19.44
C LYS A 168 1.15 21.77 -20.30
N VAL A 169 1.75 22.81 -19.71
CA VAL A 169 2.60 23.79 -20.41
C VAL A 169 4.00 23.24 -20.74
N LEU A 170 4.40 22.11 -20.16
CA LEU A 170 5.70 21.49 -20.41
C LEU A 170 5.72 20.78 -21.79
N PRO A 171 6.90 20.60 -22.41
CA PRO A 171 7.00 19.92 -23.71
C PRO A 171 6.48 18.48 -23.68
N ASP A 172 5.91 18.03 -24.81
CA ASP A 172 5.35 16.68 -24.94
C ASP A 172 6.40 15.58 -24.79
N SER A 173 7.67 15.88 -25.08
CA SER A 173 8.80 14.95 -24.94
C SER A 173 9.21 14.68 -23.48
N VAL A 174 8.70 15.44 -22.52
CA VAL A 174 9.06 15.26 -21.10
C VAL A 174 8.50 13.94 -20.59
N ILE A 175 9.37 13.13 -19.99
CA ILE A 175 9.00 11.85 -19.37
C ILE A 175 8.28 12.13 -18.05
N VAL A 176 7.17 11.45 -17.79
CA VAL A 176 6.39 11.53 -16.55
C VAL A 176 6.76 10.38 -15.63
N TYR A 177 7.20 10.70 -14.42
CA TYR A 177 7.58 9.75 -13.37
C TYR A 177 6.73 9.98 -12.11
N PRO A 178 5.61 9.26 -11.95
CA PRO A 178 4.75 9.38 -10.76
C PRO A 178 5.34 8.69 -9.53
N ALA A 179 4.85 8.99 -8.32
CA ALA A 179 5.23 8.23 -7.11
C ALA A 179 4.48 6.89 -7.00
N HIS A 180 3.37 6.70 -7.71
CA HIS A 180 2.62 5.44 -7.71
C HIS A 180 2.29 4.89 -9.08
N GLY A 181 2.13 3.57 -9.14
CA GLY A 181 1.79 2.81 -10.34
C GLY A 181 0.62 1.83 -10.15
N PRO A 182 0.46 0.86 -11.07
CA PRO A 182 -0.70 -0.02 -11.10
C PRO A 182 -0.97 -0.69 -9.75
N GLY A 183 -2.22 -0.58 -9.30
CA GLY A 183 -2.69 -1.18 -8.06
C GLY A 183 -2.72 -0.25 -6.84
N SER A 184 -2.08 0.92 -6.88
CA SER A 184 -2.12 1.85 -5.73
C SER A 184 -3.53 2.36 -5.41
N SER A 185 -3.80 2.59 -4.12
CA SER A 185 -5.04 3.17 -3.61
C SER A 185 -5.03 4.72 -3.58
N CYS A 186 -3.94 5.35 -4.05
CA CYS A 186 -3.78 6.80 -4.15
C CYS A 186 -4.41 7.41 -5.43
N GLY A 187 -4.79 6.59 -6.39
CA GLY A 187 -5.62 7.01 -7.53
C GLY A 187 -6.70 5.99 -7.87
N LYS A 188 -7.61 6.36 -8.78
CA LYS A 188 -8.84 5.60 -9.06
C LYS A 188 -8.56 4.42 -10.00
N ASN A 189 -7.82 4.65 -11.08
CA ASN A 189 -7.57 3.71 -12.17
C ASN A 189 -6.17 3.95 -12.79
N LEU A 190 -5.11 3.66 -12.04
CA LEU A 190 -3.74 3.80 -12.57
C LEU A 190 -3.48 2.82 -13.72
N GLY A 191 -2.87 3.34 -14.78
CA GLY A 191 -2.49 2.58 -15.96
C GLY A 191 -1.44 1.49 -15.69
N PRO A 192 -1.18 0.61 -16.67
CA PRO A 192 -0.33 -0.57 -16.50
C PRO A 192 1.18 -0.28 -16.49
N HIS A 193 1.59 0.98 -16.65
CA HIS A 193 2.99 1.40 -16.75
C HIS A 193 3.40 2.26 -15.56
N THR A 194 4.69 2.22 -15.22
CA THR A 194 5.27 2.99 -14.10
C THR A 194 5.83 4.34 -14.53
N TYR A 195 5.74 4.68 -15.82
CA TYR A 195 6.10 5.98 -16.39
C TYR A 195 5.36 6.19 -17.72
N SER A 196 5.34 7.45 -18.20
CA SER A 196 4.71 7.84 -19.48
C SER A 196 5.46 9.03 -20.10
N THR A 197 4.90 9.64 -21.14
CA THR A 197 5.34 10.95 -21.65
C THR A 197 4.21 11.96 -21.51
N LEU A 198 4.53 13.25 -21.39
CA LEU A 198 3.48 14.27 -21.34
C LEU A 198 2.68 14.35 -22.65
N GLY A 199 3.27 14.04 -23.80
CA GLY A 199 2.53 13.92 -25.05
C GLY A 199 1.44 12.85 -24.99
N ASP A 200 1.79 11.66 -24.49
CA ASP A 200 0.85 10.56 -24.32
C ASP A 200 -0.25 10.94 -23.33
N GLU A 201 0.11 11.42 -22.13
CA GLU A 201 -0.87 11.81 -21.11
C GLU A 201 -1.80 12.94 -21.59
N LYS A 202 -1.29 13.96 -22.30
CA LYS A 202 -2.16 15.01 -22.87
C LYS A 202 -3.17 14.45 -23.89
N SER A 203 -2.81 13.37 -24.59
CA SER A 203 -3.67 12.76 -25.61
C SER A 203 -4.69 11.78 -25.04
N THR A 204 -4.36 11.09 -23.94
CA THR A 204 -5.15 9.97 -23.38
C THR A 204 -5.74 10.25 -22.00
N ASN A 205 -5.04 10.96 -21.10
CA ASN A 205 -5.45 11.14 -19.71
C ASN A 205 -6.64 12.11 -19.61
N TYR A 206 -7.73 11.65 -19.00
CA TYR A 206 -8.97 12.42 -18.89
C TYR A 206 -8.76 13.75 -18.17
N ALA A 207 -7.91 13.76 -17.13
CA ALA A 207 -7.60 14.94 -16.34
C ALA A 207 -6.86 15.99 -17.16
N LEU A 208 -5.92 15.55 -18.01
CA LEU A 208 -5.20 16.48 -18.87
C LEU A 208 -6.03 16.98 -20.06
N LYS A 209 -7.07 16.26 -20.45
CA LYS A 209 -8.02 16.67 -21.49
C LYS A 209 -9.13 17.58 -20.99
N ALA A 210 -9.36 17.62 -19.68
CA ALA A 210 -10.39 18.46 -19.10
C ALA A 210 -10.12 19.95 -19.37
N THR A 211 -11.11 20.63 -19.97
CA THR A 211 -11.10 22.08 -20.24
C THR A 211 -12.06 22.86 -19.35
N ASP A 212 -12.97 22.15 -18.67
CA ASP A 212 -13.97 22.71 -17.77
C ASP A 212 -13.67 22.26 -16.33
N LYS A 213 -13.54 23.23 -15.41
CA LYS A 213 -13.12 22.97 -14.03
C LYS A 213 -14.20 22.25 -13.23
N ASP A 214 -15.46 22.60 -13.40
CA ASP A 214 -16.56 21.99 -12.65
C ASP A 214 -16.79 20.53 -13.08
N ALA A 215 -16.71 20.25 -14.39
CA ALA A 215 -16.75 18.90 -14.91
C ALA A 215 -15.56 18.06 -14.42
N PHE A 216 -14.36 18.64 -14.37
CA PHE A 216 -13.18 17.98 -13.81
C PHE A 216 -13.36 17.63 -12.33
N ILE A 217 -13.79 18.60 -11.52
CA ILE A 217 -14.03 18.40 -10.09
C ILE A 217 -15.04 17.27 -9.88
N LYS A 218 -16.14 17.27 -10.62
CA LYS A 218 -17.13 16.21 -10.55
C LYS A 218 -16.55 14.85 -10.91
N GLU A 219 -15.76 14.76 -11.98
CA GLU A 219 -15.18 13.50 -12.44
C GLU A 219 -14.20 12.92 -11.42
N VAL A 220 -13.24 13.72 -10.94
CA VAL A 220 -12.18 13.26 -10.04
C VAL A 220 -12.69 12.94 -8.63
N THR A 221 -13.81 13.56 -8.21
CA THR A 221 -14.41 13.31 -6.89
C THR A 221 -15.48 12.21 -6.90
N SER A 222 -15.84 11.70 -8.08
CA SER A 222 -16.86 10.67 -8.26
C SER A 222 -16.27 9.25 -8.22
N GLY A 223 -16.93 8.36 -7.47
CA GLY A 223 -16.54 6.95 -7.37
C GLY A 223 -15.25 6.71 -6.58
N LEU A 224 -14.83 7.66 -5.74
CA LEU A 224 -13.73 7.46 -4.79
C LEU A 224 -14.16 6.48 -3.70
N SER A 225 -13.37 5.44 -3.47
CA SER A 225 -13.55 4.55 -2.33
C SER A 225 -13.02 5.21 -1.04
N THR A 226 -13.55 4.77 0.10
CA THR A 226 -13.00 5.14 1.41
C THR A 226 -11.50 4.86 1.44
N PRO A 227 -10.66 5.82 1.86
CA PRO A 227 -9.24 5.57 2.01
C PRO A 227 -8.98 4.54 3.10
N PRO A 228 -7.90 3.75 3.00
CA PRO A 228 -7.49 2.88 4.10
C PRO A 228 -7.32 3.64 5.41
N SER A 229 -7.74 3.04 6.52
CA SER A 229 -7.76 3.66 7.85
C SER A 229 -6.38 4.13 8.35
N TYR A 230 -5.31 3.50 7.88
CA TYR A 230 -3.94 3.87 8.22
C TYR A 230 -3.39 5.08 7.47
N PHE A 231 -4.08 5.55 6.43
CA PHE A 231 -3.57 6.66 5.61
C PHE A 231 -3.32 7.95 6.42
N PRO A 232 -4.26 8.40 7.26
CA PRO A 232 -4.02 9.54 8.15
C PRO A 232 -2.90 9.30 9.17
N ILE A 233 -2.66 8.04 9.55
CA ILE A 233 -1.61 7.68 10.52
C ILE A 233 -0.24 7.86 9.87
N ASN A 234 -0.01 7.31 8.67
CA ASN A 234 1.26 7.45 7.97
C ASN A 234 1.54 8.90 7.56
N ALA A 235 0.53 9.62 7.06
CA ALA A 235 0.68 11.05 6.75
C ALA A 235 1.12 11.85 8.00
N ARG A 236 0.56 11.52 9.17
CA ARG A 236 0.99 12.10 10.44
C ARG A 236 2.42 11.70 10.80
N ILE A 237 2.78 10.42 10.69
CA ILE A 237 4.14 9.93 10.96
C ILE A 237 5.16 10.64 10.06
N ASN A 238 4.89 10.78 8.76
CA ASN A 238 5.77 11.48 7.82
C ASN A 238 5.88 12.98 8.11
N LYS A 239 4.89 13.57 8.77
CA LYS A 239 4.89 14.99 9.16
C LYS A 239 5.55 15.24 10.52
N GLU A 240 5.36 14.33 11.47
CA GLU A 240 5.77 14.46 12.86
C GLU A 240 7.10 13.76 13.18
N GLY A 241 7.57 12.91 12.26
CA GLY A 241 8.79 12.13 12.40
C GLY A 241 8.56 10.79 13.13
N TYR A 242 9.63 10.00 13.18
CA TYR A 242 9.62 8.61 13.63
C TYR A 242 10.98 8.19 14.18
N ASP A 243 11.01 7.08 14.92
CA ASP A 243 12.26 6.44 15.34
C ASP A 243 13.00 5.85 14.14
N ALA A 244 14.34 5.90 14.15
CA ALA A 244 15.16 5.31 13.09
C ALA A 244 14.84 3.81 12.91
N LEU A 245 14.86 3.31 11.66
CA LEU A 245 14.55 1.90 11.38
C LEU A 245 15.44 0.95 12.17
N GLN A 246 16.73 1.28 12.33
CA GLN A 246 17.66 0.50 13.13
C GLN A 246 17.22 0.39 14.61
N ALA A 247 16.65 1.44 15.19
CA ALA A 247 16.14 1.42 16.56
C ALA A 247 14.89 0.56 16.68
N VAL A 248 14.02 0.54 15.66
CA VAL A 248 12.87 -0.38 15.57
C VAL A 248 13.37 -1.82 15.52
N MET A 249 14.38 -2.10 14.68
CA MET A 249 14.99 -3.43 14.55
C MET A 249 15.60 -3.93 15.86
N GLU A 250 16.33 -3.09 16.59
CA GLU A 250 16.94 -3.45 17.88
C GLU A 250 15.91 -3.81 18.95
N LYS A 251 14.74 -3.16 18.93
CA LYS A 251 13.62 -3.47 19.84
C LYS A 251 12.86 -4.72 19.41
N SER A 252 12.71 -4.92 18.10
CA SER A 252 11.76 -5.86 17.50
C SER A 252 12.34 -7.23 17.15
N ASN A 253 13.63 -7.28 16.79
CA ASN A 253 14.28 -8.50 16.30
C ASN A 253 14.74 -9.40 17.46
N ARG A 254 13.77 -9.82 18.28
CA ARG A 254 13.97 -10.65 19.45
C ARG A 254 13.29 -12.00 19.28
N ALA A 255 14.08 -13.07 19.35
CA ALA A 255 13.57 -14.43 19.46
C ALA A 255 12.86 -14.63 20.80
N LEU A 256 11.64 -15.18 20.74
CA LEU A 256 10.82 -15.56 21.89
C LEU A 256 10.64 -17.07 21.91
N SER A 257 10.95 -17.70 23.03
CA SER A 257 10.66 -19.12 23.22
C SER A 257 9.15 -19.39 23.20
N VAL A 258 8.75 -20.63 22.91
CA VAL A 258 7.34 -21.07 23.00
C VAL A 258 6.72 -20.71 24.36
N ALA A 259 7.48 -20.85 25.45
CA ALA A 259 7.01 -20.50 26.79
C ALA A 259 6.75 -18.99 26.97
N GLU A 260 7.63 -18.13 26.43
CA GLU A 260 7.44 -16.67 26.45
C GLU A 260 6.23 -16.25 25.61
N VAL A 261 6.06 -16.83 24.41
CA VAL A 261 4.89 -16.55 23.56
C VAL A 261 3.61 -16.93 24.30
N LYS A 262 3.54 -18.13 24.88
CA LYS A 262 2.37 -18.57 25.67
C LYS A 262 2.04 -17.66 26.84
N GLU A 263 3.04 -17.12 27.53
CA GLU A 263 2.80 -16.20 28.62
C GLU A 263 2.13 -14.92 28.11
N ARG A 264 2.63 -14.38 26.99
CA ARG A 264 2.09 -13.16 26.36
C ARG A 264 0.72 -13.37 25.73
N LEU A 265 0.40 -14.57 25.23
CA LEU A 265 -0.94 -14.88 24.71
C LEU A 265 -2.05 -14.75 25.76
N LYS A 266 -1.72 -14.77 27.06
CA LYS A 266 -2.69 -14.53 28.13
C LYS A 266 -3.18 -13.08 28.17
N ASP A 267 -2.42 -12.15 27.60
CA ASP A 267 -2.72 -10.73 27.54
C ASP A 267 -3.42 -10.35 26.20
N GLU A 268 -3.98 -11.33 25.48
CA GLU A 268 -4.69 -11.15 24.19
C GLU A 268 -3.85 -10.46 23.09
N ILE A 269 -2.52 -10.57 23.17
CA ILE A 269 -1.59 -9.99 22.21
C ILE A 269 -1.87 -10.47 20.77
N LEU A 270 -1.71 -9.58 19.80
CA LEU A 270 -1.83 -9.93 18.40
C LEU A 270 -0.69 -10.85 17.96
N VAL A 271 -1.04 -12.01 17.40
CA VAL A 271 -0.10 -12.86 16.67
C VAL A 271 -0.32 -12.66 15.19
N LEU A 272 0.72 -12.22 14.49
CA LEU A 272 0.75 -12.10 13.05
C LEU A 272 1.57 -13.24 12.46
N ASP A 273 0.92 -14.11 11.71
CA ASP A 273 1.59 -15.18 10.97
C ASP A 273 1.81 -14.73 9.51
N THR A 274 3.07 -14.68 9.10
CA THR A 274 3.48 -14.21 7.77
C THR A 274 3.95 -15.33 6.86
N ARG A 275 3.74 -16.59 7.24
CA ARG A 275 4.00 -17.75 6.39
C ARG A 275 3.07 -17.75 5.17
N PRO A 276 3.42 -18.48 4.09
CA PRO A 276 2.56 -18.60 2.93
C PRO A 276 1.15 -19.07 3.28
N ALA A 277 0.14 -18.50 2.62
CA ALA A 277 -1.26 -18.75 2.93
C ALA A 277 -1.66 -20.25 2.91
N ALA A 278 -1.04 -21.04 2.02
CA ALA A 278 -1.26 -22.48 1.95
C ALA A 278 -0.70 -23.23 3.17
N GLU A 279 0.50 -22.86 3.63
CA GLU A 279 1.12 -23.44 4.83
C GLU A 279 0.34 -23.05 6.10
N PHE A 280 -0.13 -21.79 6.17
CA PHE A 280 -0.98 -21.33 7.27
C PHE A 280 -2.26 -22.14 7.36
N ALA A 281 -2.94 -22.39 6.23
CA ALA A 281 -4.21 -23.12 6.21
C ALA A 281 -4.09 -24.55 6.78
N GLU A 282 -2.96 -25.23 6.55
CA GLU A 282 -2.69 -26.58 7.07
C GLU A 282 -2.44 -26.61 8.58
N GLY A 283 -2.05 -25.48 9.18
CA GLY A 283 -1.86 -25.38 10.60
C GLY A 283 -1.20 -24.07 11.05
N PHE A 284 -1.72 -23.48 12.13
CA PHE A 284 -1.21 -22.24 12.71
C PHE A 284 -1.44 -22.15 14.23
N VAL A 285 -0.79 -21.15 14.86
CA VAL A 285 -0.97 -20.84 16.29
C VAL A 285 -2.38 -20.26 16.50
N PRO A 286 -3.24 -20.85 17.36
CA PRO A 286 -4.62 -20.37 17.54
C PRO A 286 -4.70 -18.85 17.83
N GLY A 287 -5.67 -18.17 17.22
CA GLY A 287 -5.86 -16.72 17.36
C GLY A 287 -4.97 -15.82 16.48
N SER A 288 -4.09 -16.42 15.67
CA SER A 288 -3.25 -15.68 14.74
C SER A 288 -4.03 -15.12 13.55
N ILE A 289 -3.65 -13.93 13.11
CA ILE A 289 -4.06 -13.35 11.84
C ILE A 289 -3.01 -13.70 10.79
N SER A 290 -3.43 -14.20 9.63
CA SER A 290 -2.55 -14.52 8.50
C SER A 290 -2.42 -13.30 7.58
N ILE A 291 -1.20 -12.80 7.37
CA ILE A 291 -0.88 -11.89 6.26
C ILE A 291 0.48 -12.30 5.69
N GLY A 292 0.46 -13.10 4.62
CA GLY A 292 1.68 -13.64 4.01
C GLY A 292 2.53 -12.60 3.26
N LEU A 293 3.85 -12.81 3.24
CA LEU A 293 4.80 -11.91 2.55
C LEU A 293 4.72 -11.98 1.01
N GLU A 294 4.08 -13.01 0.45
CA GLU A 294 3.91 -13.25 -0.99
C GLU A 294 2.86 -12.34 -1.65
N GLY A 295 2.03 -11.66 -0.85
CA GLY A 295 0.98 -10.77 -1.32
C GLY A 295 1.28 -9.29 -1.07
N ARG A 296 0.22 -8.48 -0.99
CA ARG A 296 0.28 -7.05 -0.64
C ARG A 296 0.40 -6.85 0.87
N PHE A 297 1.44 -7.45 1.45
CA PHE A 297 1.61 -7.57 2.90
C PHE A 297 1.45 -6.23 3.64
N ALA A 298 2.21 -5.22 3.24
CA ALA A 298 2.24 -3.93 3.93
C ALA A 298 0.87 -3.22 3.89
N GLU A 299 0.19 -3.22 2.76
CA GLU A 299 -1.14 -2.61 2.63
C GLU A 299 -2.18 -3.32 3.50
N TRP A 300 -2.18 -4.67 3.52
CA TRP A 300 -3.11 -5.43 4.36
C TRP A 300 -2.78 -5.31 5.84
N ALA A 301 -1.50 -5.28 6.21
CA ALA A 301 -1.10 -5.02 7.59
C ALA A 301 -1.62 -3.65 8.05
N GLY A 302 -1.37 -2.59 7.29
CA GLY A 302 -1.87 -1.25 7.61
C GLY A 302 -3.39 -1.16 7.65
N SER A 303 -4.07 -1.87 6.75
CA SER A 303 -5.54 -1.80 6.67
C SER A 303 -6.26 -2.61 7.74
N LEU A 304 -5.64 -3.69 8.24
CA LEU A 304 -6.33 -4.69 9.07
C LEU A 304 -5.85 -4.74 10.52
N LEU A 305 -4.58 -4.38 10.78
CA LEU A 305 -4.00 -4.52 12.11
C LEU A 305 -4.15 -3.21 12.92
N PRO A 306 -4.44 -3.30 14.23
CA PRO A 306 -4.49 -2.13 15.09
C PRO A 306 -3.09 -1.53 15.28
N PHE A 307 -3.00 -0.20 15.20
CA PHE A 307 -1.75 0.54 15.47
C PHE A 307 -1.54 0.74 16.97
N GLY A 308 -0.28 0.68 17.40
CA GLY A 308 0.13 0.92 18.79
C GLY A 308 -0.02 -0.27 19.74
N GLU A 309 -0.50 -1.41 19.24
CA GLU A 309 -0.51 -2.68 19.96
C GLU A 309 0.78 -3.47 19.69
N ASP A 310 1.22 -4.25 20.66
CA ASP A 310 2.36 -5.15 20.50
C ASP A 310 1.98 -6.34 19.60
N ILE A 311 2.87 -6.67 18.66
CA ILE A 311 2.71 -7.80 17.73
C ILE A 311 3.76 -8.87 18.03
N ILE A 312 3.33 -10.14 18.11
CA ILE A 312 4.23 -11.30 18.02
C ILE A 312 4.20 -11.84 16.61
N LEU A 313 5.38 -12.08 16.03
CA LEU A 313 5.49 -12.63 14.69
C LEU A 313 5.65 -14.16 14.72
N VAL A 314 4.94 -14.83 13.82
CA VAL A 314 5.25 -16.19 13.36
C VAL A 314 5.66 -16.08 11.90
N THR A 315 6.89 -16.45 11.57
CA THR A 315 7.43 -16.24 10.21
C THR A 315 8.05 -17.53 9.68
N SER A 316 8.21 -17.61 8.36
CA SER A 316 9.10 -18.62 7.77
C SER A 316 10.55 -18.33 8.20
N PRO A 317 11.39 -19.35 8.47
CA PRO A 317 12.76 -19.13 8.93
C PRO A 317 13.57 -18.21 8.00
N GLY A 318 14.19 -17.18 8.58
CA GLY A 318 14.99 -16.20 7.84
C GLY A 318 14.18 -15.05 7.24
N LYS A 319 12.88 -14.94 7.55
CA LYS A 319 12.00 -13.84 7.13
C LYS A 319 11.67 -12.84 8.23
N GLU A 320 12.20 -13.04 9.43
CA GLU A 320 11.91 -12.25 10.62
C GLU A 320 12.22 -10.76 10.39
N GLU A 321 13.44 -10.46 9.93
CA GLU A 321 13.89 -9.11 9.64
C GLU A 321 13.11 -8.46 8.48
N GLU A 322 12.87 -9.23 7.41
CA GLU A 322 12.06 -8.75 6.27
C GLU A 322 10.65 -8.36 6.71
N THR A 323 10.02 -9.15 7.58
CA THR A 323 8.69 -8.86 8.14
C THR A 323 8.70 -7.56 8.95
N ILE A 324 9.66 -7.38 9.87
CA ILE A 324 9.76 -6.18 10.69
C ILE A 324 9.96 -4.93 9.82
N VAL A 325 10.86 -4.99 8.84
CA VAL A 325 11.10 -3.88 7.91
C VAL A 325 9.83 -3.53 7.13
N ARG A 326 9.11 -4.53 6.60
CA ARG A 326 7.89 -4.29 5.83
C ARG A 326 6.72 -3.79 6.68
N LEU A 327 6.67 -4.13 7.97
CA LEU A 327 5.74 -3.55 8.93
C LEU A 327 6.07 -2.09 9.21
N ALA A 328 7.35 -1.77 9.40
CA ALA A 328 7.82 -0.41 9.60
C ALA A 328 7.54 0.51 8.40
N ARG A 329 7.53 -0.03 7.17
CA ARG A 329 7.12 0.70 5.95
C ARG A 329 5.72 1.29 6.03
N VAL A 330 4.83 0.76 6.87
CA VAL A 330 3.47 1.28 7.05
C VAL A 330 3.21 1.71 8.50
N GLY A 331 4.27 2.01 9.26
CA GLY A 331 4.17 2.66 10.56
C GLY A 331 4.00 1.75 11.77
N PHE A 332 4.15 0.43 11.61
CA PHE A 332 4.25 -0.46 12.78
C PHE A 332 5.68 -0.53 13.29
N ASP A 333 5.89 -0.08 14.51
CA ASP A 333 7.17 -0.09 15.23
C ASP A 333 7.11 -0.88 16.57
N HIS A 334 5.95 -1.46 16.89
CA HIS A 334 5.69 -2.26 18.10
C HIS A 334 5.64 -3.76 17.80
N VAL A 335 6.79 -4.35 17.49
CA VAL A 335 6.93 -5.82 17.43
C VAL A 335 7.60 -6.28 18.72
N ALA A 336 6.91 -7.09 19.52
CA ALA A 336 7.42 -7.61 20.79
C ALA A 336 8.52 -8.67 20.61
N GLY A 337 8.55 -9.29 19.44
CA GLY A 337 9.48 -10.35 19.04
C GLY A 337 8.85 -11.32 18.06
N TYR A 338 9.58 -12.37 17.73
CA TYR A 338 9.12 -13.45 16.87
C TYR A 338 9.27 -14.80 17.58
N LEU A 339 8.40 -15.75 17.25
CA LEU A 339 8.47 -17.11 17.77
C LEU A 339 9.74 -17.82 17.27
N GLU A 340 10.65 -18.14 18.19
CA GLU A 340 11.89 -18.85 17.89
C GLU A 340 11.60 -20.24 17.32
N GLY A 341 12.12 -20.51 16.12
CA GLY A 341 11.86 -21.76 15.41
C GLY A 341 10.47 -21.85 14.76
N GLY A 342 9.71 -20.75 14.75
CA GLY A 342 8.46 -20.63 14.01
C GLY A 342 7.37 -21.59 14.47
N TYR A 343 6.41 -21.86 13.57
CA TYR A 343 5.29 -22.75 13.84
C TYR A 343 5.74 -24.20 14.14
N GLU A 344 6.84 -24.65 13.56
CA GLU A 344 7.39 -25.99 13.79
C GLU A 344 7.81 -26.18 15.25
N ALA A 345 8.40 -25.16 15.87
CA ALA A 345 8.75 -25.19 17.29
C ALA A 345 7.50 -25.24 18.18
N TRP A 346 6.43 -24.54 17.82
CA TRP A 346 5.14 -24.59 18.50
C TRP A 346 4.56 -26.01 18.53
N ILE A 347 4.57 -26.68 17.38
CA ILE A 347 4.08 -28.07 17.26
C ILE A 347 5.01 -29.06 17.96
N ALA A 348 6.33 -28.88 17.86
CA ALA A 348 7.30 -29.74 18.55
C ALA A 348 7.16 -29.67 20.08
N ALA A 349 6.70 -28.52 20.61
CA ALA A 349 6.38 -28.35 22.03
C ALA A 349 5.06 -29.00 22.46
N GLY A 350 4.28 -29.55 21.52
CA GLY A 350 2.99 -30.21 21.80
C GLY A 350 1.84 -29.23 22.04
N GLU A 351 1.98 -27.98 21.60
CA GLU A 351 0.96 -26.95 21.76
C GLU A 351 -0.20 -27.13 20.75
N PRO A 352 -1.41 -26.65 21.08
CA PRO A 352 -2.57 -26.78 20.19
C PRO A 352 -2.37 -26.01 18.89
N ARG A 353 -2.93 -26.54 17.80
CA ARG A 353 -3.00 -25.85 16.51
C ARG A 353 -4.43 -25.61 16.10
N ASP A 354 -4.64 -24.57 15.32
CA ASP A 354 -5.84 -24.40 14.51
C ASP A 354 -5.50 -24.62 13.02
N LEU A 355 -6.50 -24.81 12.17
CA LEU A 355 -6.39 -25.02 10.73
C LEU A 355 -7.58 -24.38 9.99
N ILE A 356 -7.41 -24.07 8.71
CA ILE A 356 -8.49 -23.65 7.81
C ILE A 356 -8.71 -24.76 6.81
N ILE A 357 -9.91 -25.36 6.82
CA ILE A 357 -10.28 -26.36 5.82
C ILE A 357 -10.33 -25.66 4.47
N THR A 358 -9.54 -26.17 3.52
CA THR A 358 -9.59 -25.72 2.13
C THR A 358 -10.32 -26.77 1.31
N VAL A 359 -11.28 -26.32 0.51
CA VAL A 359 -12.10 -27.16 -0.36
C VAL A 359 -11.92 -26.75 -1.81
N GLU A 360 -12.06 -27.70 -2.72
CA GLU A 360 -12.04 -27.44 -4.15
C GLU A 360 -13.41 -26.87 -4.61
N PRO A 361 -13.46 -26.12 -5.74
CA PRO A 361 -14.72 -25.58 -6.26
C PRO A 361 -15.80 -26.61 -6.54
N ASP A 362 -15.44 -27.84 -6.89
CA ASP A 362 -16.38 -28.93 -7.16
C ASP A 362 -17.06 -29.44 -5.89
N GLU A 363 -16.37 -29.47 -4.76
CA GLU A 363 -16.96 -29.77 -3.45
C GLU A 363 -18.03 -28.71 -3.08
N LEU A 364 -17.72 -27.42 -3.23
CA LEU A 364 -18.71 -26.35 -3.06
C LEU A 364 -19.92 -26.55 -3.99
N ALA A 365 -19.69 -26.90 -5.26
CA ALA A 365 -20.77 -27.13 -6.23
C ALA A 365 -21.67 -28.32 -5.85
N MET A 366 -21.11 -29.35 -5.21
CA MET A 366 -21.87 -30.51 -4.73
C MET A 366 -22.66 -30.22 -3.46
N ASP A 367 -22.12 -29.38 -2.57
CA ASP A 367 -22.76 -29.04 -1.29
C ASP A 367 -23.89 -28.01 -1.47
N LEU A 368 -23.71 -27.02 -2.34
CA LEU A 368 -24.63 -25.90 -2.57
C LEU A 368 -26.12 -26.28 -2.75
N PRO A 369 -26.51 -27.32 -3.53
CA PRO A 369 -27.92 -27.71 -3.67
C PRO A 369 -28.49 -28.50 -2.48
N HIS A 370 -27.66 -28.87 -1.51
CA HIS A 370 -28.04 -29.81 -0.43
C HIS A 370 -27.88 -29.24 0.98
N ASP A 371 -27.27 -28.06 1.13
CA ASP A 371 -27.08 -27.39 2.41
C ASP A 371 -27.78 -26.03 2.44
N GLU A 372 -28.93 -25.97 3.13
CA GLU A 372 -29.70 -24.74 3.32
C GLU A 372 -29.00 -23.71 4.22
N ASN A 373 -27.95 -24.10 4.97
CA ASN A 373 -27.18 -23.20 5.83
C ASN A 373 -25.84 -22.76 5.19
N LEU A 374 -25.58 -23.13 3.94
CA LEU A 374 -24.36 -22.75 3.24
C LEU A 374 -24.40 -21.27 2.85
N VAL A 375 -23.34 -20.54 3.20
CA VAL A 375 -23.18 -19.12 2.83
C VAL A 375 -21.86 -18.93 2.07
N ILE A 376 -21.95 -18.44 0.84
CA ILE A 376 -20.77 -18.09 0.04
C ILE A 376 -20.38 -16.65 0.35
N VAL A 377 -19.16 -16.45 0.87
CA VAL A 377 -18.65 -15.13 1.25
C VAL A 377 -17.55 -14.69 0.29
N ASP A 378 -17.84 -13.65 -0.51
CA ASP A 378 -16.88 -13.03 -1.42
C ASP A 378 -16.21 -11.82 -0.75
N VAL A 379 -14.91 -11.95 -0.49
CA VAL A 379 -14.12 -10.92 0.21
C VAL A 379 -13.39 -9.95 -0.72
N ARG A 380 -13.72 -9.96 -2.03
CA ARG A 380 -13.18 -9.03 -3.02
C ARG A 380 -13.77 -7.63 -2.88
N LYS A 381 -13.13 -6.65 -3.54
CA LYS A 381 -13.63 -5.27 -3.60
C LYS A 381 -14.98 -5.22 -4.35
N PRO A 382 -15.85 -4.23 -4.07
CA PRO A 382 -17.17 -4.15 -4.71
C PRO A 382 -17.11 -4.11 -6.25
N ALA A 383 -16.09 -3.46 -6.83
CA ALA A 383 -15.90 -3.43 -8.28
C ALA A 383 -15.57 -4.81 -8.87
N GLU A 384 -14.75 -5.62 -8.17
CA GLU A 384 -14.43 -7.00 -8.60
C GLU A 384 -15.67 -7.91 -8.49
N TYR A 385 -16.49 -7.70 -7.45
CA TYR A 385 -17.75 -8.42 -7.25
C TYR A 385 -18.78 -8.07 -8.32
N ALA A 386 -18.93 -6.78 -8.63
CA ALA A 386 -19.87 -6.29 -9.63
C ALA A 386 -19.55 -6.76 -11.05
N ASP A 387 -18.26 -6.83 -11.41
CA ASP A 387 -17.78 -7.36 -12.70
C ASP A 387 -18.03 -8.88 -12.86
N GLY A 388 -18.27 -9.58 -11.76
CA GLY A 388 -18.87 -10.90 -11.75
C GLY A 388 -18.59 -11.67 -10.46
N HIS A 389 -19.59 -12.40 -9.98
CA HIS A 389 -19.55 -13.19 -8.74
C HIS A 389 -20.40 -14.46 -8.85
N ILE A 390 -20.27 -15.37 -7.89
CA ILE A 390 -21.10 -16.60 -7.82
C ILE A 390 -22.51 -16.21 -7.37
N GLU A 391 -23.54 -16.73 -8.04
CA GLU A 391 -24.94 -16.47 -7.71
C GLU A 391 -25.24 -16.86 -6.28
N GLY A 392 -25.82 -15.93 -5.51
CA GLY A 392 -26.14 -16.13 -4.10
C GLY A 392 -24.98 -15.85 -3.14
N ALA A 393 -23.79 -15.48 -3.63
CA ALA A 393 -22.72 -15.00 -2.77
C ALA A 393 -23.08 -13.68 -2.10
N MET A 394 -22.59 -13.46 -0.88
CA MET A 394 -22.61 -12.16 -0.22
C MET A 394 -21.26 -11.48 -0.40
N ASN A 395 -21.24 -10.17 -0.66
CA ASN A 395 -20.00 -9.40 -0.66
C ASN A 395 -19.76 -8.79 0.72
N LEU A 396 -18.84 -9.37 1.47
CA LEU A 396 -18.30 -8.82 2.71
C LEU A 396 -16.81 -8.58 2.49
N THR A 397 -16.42 -7.33 2.21
CA THR A 397 -15.04 -7.07 1.79
C THR A 397 -14.07 -7.32 2.94
N LEU A 398 -12.84 -7.73 2.62
CA LEU A 398 -11.82 -7.99 3.64
C LEU A 398 -11.59 -6.77 4.56
N SER A 399 -11.68 -5.55 4.04
CA SER A 399 -11.50 -4.32 4.82
C SER A 399 -12.64 -4.08 5.82
N ASP A 400 -13.86 -4.50 5.49
CA ASP A 400 -15.04 -4.36 6.37
C ASP A 400 -14.97 -5.31 7.57
N MET A 401 -14.14 -6.36 7.51
CA MET A 401 -13.95 -7.32 8.62
C MET A 401 -13.19 -6.75 9.81
N THR A 402 -12.68 -5.52 9.70
CA THR A 402 -12.06 -4.80 10.83
C THR A 402 -13.08 -4.32 11.87
N ASP A 403 -14.36 -4.22 11.49
CA ASP A 403 -15.47 -3.98 12.41
C ASP A 403 -16.11 -5.32 12.78
N PRO A 404 -15.95 -5.80 14.03
CA PRO A 404 -16.55 -7.06 14.49
C PRO A 404 -18.08 -7.07 14.31
N GLY A 405 -18.74 -5.91 14.26
CA GLY A 405 -20.17 -5.80 14.00
C GLY A 405 -20.59 -6.39 12.66
N ASN A 406 -19.73 -6.33 11.63
CA ASN A 406 -20.01 -6.91 10.31
C ASN A 406 -19.91 -8.44 10.29
N LEU A 407 -19.32 -9.04 11.32
CA LEU A 407 -19.21 -10.50 11.47
C LEU A 407 -20.33 -11.08 12.35
N ALA A 408 -21.07 -10.22 13.07
CA ALA A 408 -22.16 -10.63 13.96
C ALA A 408 -23.38 -11.24 13.23
N ASP A 409 -23.48 -11.04 11.92
CA ASP A 409 -24.55 -11.60 11.09
C ASP A 409 -24.36 -13.12 10.82
N PHE A 410 -23.21 -13.69 11.17
CA PHE A 410 -22.95 -15.11 10.99
C PHE A 410 -23.37 -15.93 12.23
N ASP A 411 -24.46 -16.67 12.10
CA ASP A 411 -24.89 -17.66 13.08
C ASP A 411 -24.00 -18.92 13.13
N ASP A 412 -23.94 -19.58 14.29
CA ASP A 412 -23.15 -20.82 14.54
C ASP A 412 -23.50 -22.00 13.61
N ASN A 413 -24.72 -22.02 13.04
CA ASN A 413 -25.18 -23.07 12.14
C ASN A 413 -24.79 -22.81 10.67
N HIS A 414 -24.30 -21.62 10.31
CA HIS A 414 -23.87 -21.35 8.95
C HIS A 414 -22.61 -22.14 8.59
N ASN A 415 -22.59 -22.67 7.37
CA ASN A 415 -21.40 -23.27 6.75
C ASN A 415 -20.79 -22.26 5.78
N LEU A 416 -19.75 -21.54 6.21
CA LEU A 416 -19.18 -20.46 5.40
C LEU A 416 -18.20 -21.01 4.36
N TYR A 417 -18.35 -20.60 3.10
CA TYR A 417 -17.41 -20.85 2.01
C TYR A 417 -16.83 -19.51 1.57
N VAL A 418 -15.65 -19.20 2.08
CA VAL A 418 -15.00 -17.90 1.92
C VAL A 418 -14.06 -17.96 0.72
N HIS A 419 -14.17 -16.97 -0.16
CA HIS A 419 -13.30 -16.88 -1.32
C HIS A 419 -12.93 -15.43 -1.64
N CYS A 420 -11.85 -15.29 -2.40
CA CYS A 420 -11.48 -14.03 -3.03
C CYS A 420 -11.20 -14.27 -4.52
N GLN A 421 -10.33 -13.47 -5.14
CA GLN A 421 -9.96 -13.71 -6.55
C GLN A 421 -9.13 -14.98 -6.75
N GLY A 422 -8.21 -15.30 -5.83
CA GLY A 422 -7.19 -16.34 -6.03
C GLY A 422 -6.71 -17.09 -4.78
N GLY A 423 -7.30 -16.85 -3.61
CA GLY A 423 -6.99 -17.56 -2.36
C GLY A 423 -6.28 -16.73 -1.27
N TYR A 424 -5.45 -15.75 -1.64
CA TYR A 424 -4.67 -14.99 -0.65
C TYR A 424 -5.54 -14.25 0.37
N ARG A 425 -6.46 -13.38 -0.10
CA ARG A 425 -7.34 -12.58 0.78
C ARG A 425 -8.33 -13.41 1.58
N SER A 426 -8.77 -14.55 1.04
CA SER A 426 -9.72 -15.43 1.74
C SER A 426 -9.08 -16.14 2.91
N ILE A 427 -7.78 -16.48 2.87
CA ILE A 427 -7.07 -17.00 4.03
C ILE A 427 -6.93 -15.92 5.13
N ILE A 428 -6.66 -14.66 4.78
CA ILE A 428 -6.67 -13.55 5.73
C ILE A 428 -8.05 -13.45 6.40
N ALA A 429 -9.12 -13.41 5.59
CA ALA A 429 -10.50 -13.35 6.08
C ALA A 429 -10.83 -14.51 7.02
N CYS A 430 -10.48 -15.75 6.65
CA CYS A 430 -10.70 -16.92 7.47
C CYS A 430 -9.95 -16.85 8.82
N SER A 431 -8.74 -16.28 8.84
CA SER A 431 -7.98 -16.09 10.08
C SER A 431 -8.62 -15.06 11.02
N ILE A 432 -9.17 -13.97 10.47
CA ILE A 432 -9.93 -12.96 11.23
C ILE A 432 -11.21 -13.58 11.78
N MET A 433 -11.99 -14.25 10.93
CA MET A 433 -13.23 -14.94 11.35
C MET A 433 -12.97 -15.94 12.47
N LYS A 434 -11.91 -16.76 12.38
CA LYS A 434 -11.53 -17.70 13.44
C LYS A 434 -11.12 -17.03 14.74
N ARG A 435 -10.42 -15.89 14.66
CA ARG A 435 -10.06 -15.07 15.83
C ARG A 435 -11.31 -14.52 16.53
N GLU A 436 -12.34 -14.15 15.76
CA GLU A 436 -13.65 -13.69 16.25
C GLU A 436 -14.59 -14.85 16.68
N GLY A 437 -14.11 -16.09 16.68
CA GLY A 437 -14.86 -17.26 17.15
C GLY A 437 -15.72 -17.96 16.09
N ILE A 438 -15.66 -17.53 14.83
CA ILE A 438 -16.34 -18.18 13.71
C ILE A 438 -15.47 -19.33 13.21
N HIS A 439 -15.80 -20.55 13.63
CA HIS A 439 -14.99 -21.74 13.33
C HIS A 439 -15.52 -22.61 12.19
N ASN A 440 -16.82 -22.53 11.85
CA ASN A 440 -17.43 -23.34 10.79
C ASN A 440 -17.27 -22.69 9.41
N LEU A 441 -16.03 -22.61 8.96
CA LEU A 441 -15.66 -22.00 7.69
C LEU A 441 -14.72 -22.86 6.86
N ARG A 442 -14.77 -22.66 5.55
CA ARG A 442 -13.92 -23.28 4.54
C ARG A 442 -13.40 -22.19 3.60
N ASN A 443 -12.13 -22.28 3.23
CA ASN A 443 -11.58 -21.49 2.14
C ASN A 443 -11.79 -22.23 0.81
N VAL A 444 -12.22 -21.53 -0.23
CA VAL A 444 -12.35 -22.13 -1.57
C VAL A 444 -11.05 -21.97 -2.36
N GLN A 445 -10.44 -23.09 -2.73
CA GLN A 445 -9.16 -23.13 -3.44
C GLN A 445 -9.25 -22.43 -4.81
N GLY A 446 -8.22 -21.64 -5.14
CA GLY A 446 -8.16 -20.87 -6.39
C GLY A 446 -9.17 -19.72 -6.49
N GLY A 447 -10.09 -19.57 -5.53
CA GLY A 447 -11.08 -18.50 -5.45
C GLY A 447 -11.95 -18.37 -6.71
N TYR A 448 -12.40 -17.15 -6.99
CA TYR A 448 -13.25 -16.84 -8.13
C TYR A 448 -12.65 -17.26 -9.48
N ASN A 449 -11.32 -17.21 -9.62
CA ASN A 449 -10.64 -17.66 -10.83
C ASN A 449 -10.91 -19.13 -11.17
N ALA A 450 -11.01 -20.00 -10.16
CA ALA A 450 -11.30 -21.42 -10.35
C ALA A 450 -12.83 -21.67 -10.40
N MET A 451 -13.58 -21.01 -9.52
CA MET A 451 -15.03 -21.19 -9.44
C MET A 451 -15.79 -20.74 -10.69
N LYS A 452 -15.32 -19.68 -11.38
CA LYS A 452 -16.01 -19.17 -12.59
C LYS A 452 -16.04 -20.17 -13.76
N THR A 453 -15.18 -21.18 -13.72
CA THR A 453 -15.11 -22.26 -14.72
C THR A 453 -15.69 -23.58 -14.22
N GLN A 454 -16.14 -23.63 -12.96
CA GLN A 454 -16.63 -24.84 -12.33
C GLN A 454 -18.07 -25.14 -12.75
N GLU A 455 -18.32 -26.36 -13.22
CA GLU A 455 -19.68 -26.82 -13.49
C GLU A 455 -20.48 -26.92 -12.18
N GLY A 456 -21.72 -26.44 -12.21
CA GLY A 456 -22.59 -26.37 -11.02
C GLY A 456 -22.55 -25.03 -10.29
N LEU A 457 -21.57 -24.15 -10.57
CA LEU A 457 -21.52 -22.78 -10.05
C LEU A 457 -21.92 -21.78 -11.13
N LYS A 458 -22.95 -20.98 -10.87
CA LYS A 458 -23.42 -19.97 -11.82
C LYS A 458 -22.80 -18.62 -11.50
N VAL A 459 -22.19 -17.99 -12.51
CA VAL A 459 -21.67 -16.62 -12.43
C VAL A 459 -22.76 -15.62 -12.85
N VAL A 460 -22.88 -14.54 -12.09
CA VAL A 460 -23.77 -13.40 -12.37
C VAL A 460 -22.98 -12.10 -12.29
N GLN A 461 -23.50 -11.05 -12.91
CA GLN A 461 -22.92 -9.70 -12.91
C GLN A 461 -23.97 -8.70 -12.44
N GLU A 462 -23.54 -7.64 -11.75
CA GLU A 462 -24.46 -6.60 -11.35
C GLU A 462 -24.80 -5.69 -12.54
N LYS A 463 -26.09 -5.54 -12.84
CA LYS A 463 -26.56 -4.77 -14.01
C LYS A 463 -26.29 -3.26 -13.90
N ASN A 464 -25.82 -2.75 -12.76
CA ASN A 464 -25.78 -1.32 -12.44
C ASN A 464 -24.38 -0.77 -12.12
N VAL A 465 -23.30 -1.48 -12.40
CA VAL A 465 -21.94 -0.93 -12.23
C VAL A 465 -21.29 -0.78 -13.61
N LEU A 466 -21.85 0.10 -14.43
CA LEU A 466 -21.19 0.59 -15.64
C LEU A 466 -21.34 2.11 -15.74
N ASN A 467 -20.17 2.74 -15.60
CA ASN A 467 -19.78 4.15 -15.86
C ASN A 467 -20.14 5.19 -14.81
#